data_AF-X1V7G3-F1
#
_entry.id   AF-X1V7G3-F1
#
_cell.length_a   1.000
_cell.length_b   1.000
_cell.length_c   1.000
_cell.angle_alpha   90.00
_cell.angle_beta   90.00
_cell.angle_gamma   90.00
#
_symmetry.space_group_name_H-M   'P 1'
#
loop_
_entity.id
_entity.type
_entity.pdbx_description
1 polymer ?
#
loop_
_entity_poly.entity_id
_entity_poly.type
_entity_poly.pdbx_seq_one_letter_code
_entity_poly.pdbx_strand_id
1 'polypeptide(L)'
;GTSVDFSINPGGWSFAPLITGFGLSLVAVFWAFDGWNNINYVAGEIKDPKRNLKYALILGTAGITILYVFTNVIYILVLPIEKMSGVVSVAEEASTFLFGTTAAGLISAMILISILGALNGAIFVGPRVYYAMARDGLFFKKVGTVHPRFQTPGFAVLLQAVWASILALTGTFEQLFTFAMFAGILFWALAAASIFTLRKKYPDLPRPYKAWGYPVVPWIFIVALSVILLNTLIKRPVESLAGVGLMVIGIPVYYIWKKR
;
A
#
# COMPACT_ATOMS: atom_id res chain seq x y z
N GLY A 1 35.89 -0.74 -13.57
CA GLY A 1 34.44 -0.97 -13.71
C GLY A 1 34.14 -2.34 -13.17
N THR A 2 33.35 -2.43 -12.11
CA THR A 2 32.84 -3.71 -11.60
C THR A 2 31.95 -4.31 -12.67
N SER A 3 32.33 -5.47 -13.22
CA SER A 3 31.47 -6.23 -14.12
C SER A 3 30.28 -6.74 -13.30
N VAL A 4 29.14 -6.06 -13.42
CA VAL A 4 27.90 -6.53 -12.80
C VAL A 4 27.46 -7.78 -13.56
N ASP A 5 27.44 -8.91 -12.87
CA ASP A 5 26.92 -10.16 -13.42
C ASP A 5 25.38 -10.11 -13.42
N PHE A 6 24.80 -10.00 -14.61
CA PHE A 6 23.35 -10.05 -14.84
C PHE A 6 22.82 -11.48 -15.04
N SER A 7 23.63 -12.50 -14.75
CA SER A 7 23.16 -13.88 -14.78
C SER A 7 22.00 -14.09 -13.80
N ILE A 8 21.07 -14.96 -14.16
CA ILE A 8 19.89 -15.28 -13.33
C ILE A 8 20.32 -15.97 -12.02
N ASN A 9 21.53 -16.52 -11.97
CA ASN A 9 22.09 -17.20 -10.80
C ASN A 9 23.59 -16.91 -10.64
N PRO A 10 23.99 -15.69 -10.21
CA PRO A 10 25.40 -15.29 -10.13
C PRO A 10 26.20 -16.13 -9.14
N GLY A 11 25.54 -16.70 -8.13
CA GLY A 11 26.20 -17.49 -7.08
C GLY A 11 26.01 -19.01 -7.19
N GLY A 12 25.45 -19.53 -8.29
CA GLY A 12 25.26 -20.98 -8.46
C GLY A 12 24.35 -21.63 -7.42
N TRP A 13 23.42 -20.87 -6.84
CA TRP A 13 22.49 -21.32 -5.81
C TRP A 13 21.57 -22.40 -6.36
N SER A 14 21.17 -23.35 -5.52
CA SER A 14 20.12 -24.29 -5.90
C SER A 14 18.79 -23.55 -6.10
N PHE A 15 17.93 -24.09 -6.97
CA PHE A 15 16.71 -23.43 -7.41
C PHE A 15 15.71 -23.19 -6.26
N ALA A 16 15.72 -24.05 -5.23
CA ALA A 16 14.80 -23.94 -4.09
C ALA A 16 15.09 -22.71 -3.18
N PRO A 17 16.34 -22.45 -2.75
CA PRO A 17 16.72 -21.19 -2.12
C PRO A 17 16.42 -19.95 -2.96
N LEU A 18 16.63 -20.01 -4.28
CA LEU A 18 16.32 -18.88 -5.18
C LEU A 18 14.82 -18.57 -5.21
N ILE A 19 13.97 -19.60 -5.36
CA ILE A 19 12.51 -19.42 -5.32
C ILE A 19 12.07 -18.86 -3.96
N THR A 20 12.66 -19.36 -2.87
CA THR A 20 12.35 -18.90 -1.51
C THR A 20 12.76 -17.43 -1.31
N GLY A 21 13.98 -17.07 -1.71
CA GLY A 21 14.49 -15.70 -1.65
C GLY A 21 13.66 -14.74 -2.51
N PHE A 22 13.34 -15.14 -3.75
CA PHE A 22 12.47 -14.38 -4.64
C PHE A 22 11.07 -14.15 -4.04
N GLY A 23 10.47 -15.19 -3.45
CA GLY A 23 9.17 -15.08 -2.77
C GLY A 23 9.19 -14.14 -1.57
N LEU A 24 10.27 -14.11 -0.80
CA LEU A 24 10.44 -13.19 0.32
C LEU A 24 10.65 -11.74 -0.18
N SER A 25 11.47 -11.53 -1.20
CA SER A 25 11.71 -10.21 -1.79
C SER A 25 10.45 -9.62 -2.42
N LEU A 26 9.57 -10.46 -2.99
CA LEU A 26 8.29 -10.04 -3.55
C LEU A 26 7.39 -9.31 -2.53
N VAL A 27 7.50 -9.62 -1.25
CA VAL A 27 6.73 -8.94 -0.19
C VAL A 27 7.14 -7.46 -0.12
N ALA A 28 8.45 -7.18 -0.05
CA ALA A 28 8.98 -5.82 -0.03
C ALA A 28 8.70 -5.07 -1.34
N VAL A 29 8.71 -5.77 -2.49
CA VAL A 29 8.29 -5.16 -3.77
C VAL A 29 6.81 -4.78 -3.72
N PHE A 30 5.94 -5.66 -3.23
CA PHE A 30 4.51 -5.35 -3.09
C PHE A 30 4.27 -4.11 -2.21
N TRP A 31 5.08 -3.95 -1.17
CA TRP A 31 5.06 -2.78 -0.30
C TRP A 31 5.44 -1.50 -1.04
N ALA A 32 6.48 -1.54 -1.87
CA ALA A 32 6.88 -0.38 -2.67
C ALA A 32 5.80 0.07 -3.66
N PHE A 33 4.99 -0.86 -4.16
CA PHE A 33 3.89 -0.57 -5.08
C PHE A 33 2.56 -0.20 -4.40
N ASP A 34 2.51 -0.11 -3.07
CA ASP A 34 1.30 0.25 -2.35
C ASP A 34 0.78 1.66 -2.72
N GLY A 35 -0.54 1.86 -2.60
CA GLY A 35 -1.22 3.12 -2.90
C GLY A 35 -1.93 3.15 -4.26
N TRP A 36 -1.76 2.12 -5.10
CA TRP A 36 -2.46 1.97 -6.38
C TRP A 36 -3.99 1.99 -6.23
N ASN A 37 -4.52 1.60 -5.08
CA ASN A 37 -5.95 1.54 -4.80
C ASN A 37 -6.56 2.91 -4.42
N ASN A 38 -5.75 3.89 -4.03
CA ASN A 38 -6.23 5.20 -3.56
C ASN A 38 -7.01 5.97 -4.63
N ILE A 39 -6.67 5.78 -5.91
CA ILE A 39 -7.38 6.39 -7.04
C ILE A 39 -8.86 5.95 -7.10
N ASN A 40 -9.21 4.78 -6.56
CA ASN A 40 -10.58 4.30 -6.53
C ASN A 40 -11.46 5.15 -5.60
N TYR A 41 -10.90 5.72 -4.53
CA TYR A 41 -11.66 6.54 -3.58
C TYR A 41 -12.08 7.89 -4.18
N VAL A 42 -11.32 8.39 -5.14
CA VAL A 42 -11.60 9.64 -5.86
C VAL A 42 -12.17 9.38 -7.25
N ALA A 43 -12.55 8.14 -7.57
CA ALA A 43 -13.08 7.80 -8.89
C ALA A 43 -14.34 8.61 -9.26
N GLY A 44 -15.12 9.06 -8.27
CA GLY A 44 -16.28 9.95 -8.50
C GLY A 44 -15.91 11.37 -8.92
N GLU A 45 -14.69 11.82 -8.66
CA GLU A 45 -14.16 13.13 -9.03
C GLU A 45 -13.43 13.09 -10.39
N ILE A 46 -13.20 11.90 -10.95
CA ILE A 46 -12.50 11.71 -12.24
C ILE A 46 -13.45 11.99 -13.41
N LYS A 47 -13.01 12.79 -14.38
CA LYS A 47 -13.72 12.97 -15.65
C LYS A 47 -13.75 11.64 -16.41
N ASP A 48 -14.93 11.18 -16.85
CA ASP A 48 -15.14 9.87 -17.50
C ASP A 48 -14.42 8.70 -16.79
N PRO A 49 -14.88 8.30 -15.58
CA PRO A 49 -14.22 7.25 -14.78
C PRO A 49 -14.11 5.91 -15.51
N LYS A 50 -15.08 5.58 -16.38
CA LYS A 50 -15.12 4.31 -17.12
C LYS A 50 -13.88 4.13 -18.00
N ARG A 51 -13.41 5.22 -18.61
CA ARG A 51 -12.25 5.21 -19.50
C ARG A 51 -10.97 5.63 -18.78
N ASN A 52 -11.03 6.64 -17.94
CA ASN A 52 -9.82 7.24 -17.40
C ASN A 52 -9.26 6.44 -16.23
N LEU A 53 -10.10 5.79 -15.41
CA LEU A 53 -9.63 4.95 -14.30
C LEU A 53 -8.78 3.76 -14.79
N LYS A 54 -9.22 3.09 -15.87
CA LYS A 54 -8.47 1.97 -16.46
C LYS A 54 -7.09 2.40 -16.99
N TYR A 55 -7.00 3.53 -17.68
CA TYR A 55 -5.74 4.00 -18.24
C TYR A 55 -4.82 4.57 -17.16
N ALA A 56 -5.39 5.26 -16.16
CA ALA A 56 -4.62 5.77 -15.04
C ALA A 56 -3.96 4.64 -14.24
N LEU A 57 -4.69 3.54 -13.97
CA LEU A 57 -4.13 2.36 -13.31
C LEU A 57 -3.04 1.69 -14.16
N ILE A 58 -3.30 1.41 -15.44
CA ILE A 58 -2.33 0.70 -16.29
C ILE A 58 -1.09 1.54 -16.56
N LEU A 59 -1.26 2.78 -17.04
CA LEU A 59 -0.13 3.65 -17.39
C LEU A 59 0.61 4.12 -16.15
N GLY A 60 -0.11 4.40 -15.05
CA GLY A 60 0.50 4.78 -13.77
C GLY A 60 1.36 3.66 -13.20
N THR A 61 0.83 2.44 -13.10
CA THR A 61 1.60 1.30 -12.61
C THR A 61 2.77 0.96 -13.54
N ALA A 62 2.59 1.01 -14.86
CA ALA A 62 3.68 0.78 -15.81
C ALA A 62 4.79 1.83 -15.69
N GLY A 63 4.42 3.11 -15.59
CA GLY A 63 5.38 4.21 -15.42
C GLY A 63 6.18 4.08 -14.13
N ILE A 64 5.52 3.80 -13.00
CA ILE A 64 6.19 3.56 -11.71
C ILE A 64 7.10 2.34 -11.78
N THR A 65 6.65 1.26 -12.45
CA THR A 65 7.48 0.05 -12.62
C THR A 65 8.78 0.37 -13.37
N ILE A 66 8.68 1.12 -14.47
CA ILE A 66 9.85 1.54 -15.25
C ILE A 66 10.80 2.36 -14.37
N LEU A 67 10.28 3.35 -13.64
CA LEU A 67 11.08 4.18 -12.75
C LEU A 67 11.77 3.35 -11.67
N TYR A 68 11.05 2.45 -11.00
CA TYR A 68 11.61 1.59 -9.95
C TYR A 68 12.70 0.67 -10.49
N VAL A 69 12.51 0.08 -11.67
CA VAL A 69 13.54 -0.75 -12.31
C VAL A 69 14.77 0.09 -12.63
N PHE A 70 14.61 1.26 -13.26
CA PHE A 70 15.74 2.14 -13.57
C PHE A 70 16.50 2.58 -12.32
N THR A 71 15.79 2.98 -11.26
CA THR A 71 16.41 3.39 -10.00
C THR A 71 17.18 2.23 -9.34
N ASN A 72 16.61 1.01 -9.32
CA ASN A 72 17.31 -0.15 -8.76
C ASN A 72 18.53 -0.54 -9.59
N VAL A 73 18.46 -0.44 -10.92
CA VAL A 73 19.63 -0.66 -11.80
C VAL A 73 20.73 0.35 -11.47
N ILE A 74 20.40 1.62 -11.28
CA ILE A 74 21.37 2.64 -10.86
C ILE A 74 21.99 2.28 -9.51
N TYR A 75 21.19 1.88 -8.51
CA TYR A 75 21.74 1.50 -7.20
C TYR A 75 22.75 0.36 -7.32
N ILE A 76 22.43 -0.70 -8.07
CA ILE A 76 23.31 -1.87 -8.23
C ILE A 76 24.60 -1.52 -9.00
N LEU A 77 24.55 -0.57 -9.93
CA LEU A 77 25.73 -0.10 -10.67
C LEU A 77 26.65 0.78 -9.81
N VAL A 78 26.11 1.45 -8.80
CA VAL A 78 26.80 2.48 -8.01
C VAL A 78 27.35 1.92 -6.71
N LEU A 79 26.56 1.09 -6.02
CA LEU A 79 26.91 0.53 -4.72
C LEU A 79 27.08 -0.99 -4.81
N PRO A 80 28.11 -1.57 -4.17
CA PRO A 80 28.16 -3.00 -3.91
C PRO A 80 26.94 -3.44 -3.08
N ILE A 81 26.37 -4.61 -3.37
CA ILE A 81 25.17 -5.14 -2.71
C ILE A 81 25.38 -5.25 -1.18
N GLU A 82 26.60 -5.55 -0.74
CA GLU A 82 26.96 -5.65 0.67
C GLU A 82 26.80 -4.32 1.41
N LYS A 83 27.00 -3.19 0.71
CA LYS A 83 26.81 -1.84 1.26
C LYS A 83 25.36 -1.38 1.25
N MET A 84 24.45 -2.09 0.60
CA MET A 84 23.02 -1.77 0.63
C MET A 84 22.31 -2.41 1.83
N SER A 85 22.83 -3.52 2.34
CA SER A 85 22.21 -4.27 3.43
C SER A 85 22.27 -3.48 4.74
N GLY A 86 21.11 -3.31 5.39
CA GLY A 86 21.01 -2.59 6.67
C GLY A 86 21.04 -1.06 6.57
N VAL A 87 21.11 -0.49 5.35
CA VAL A 87 21.06 0.96 5.15
C VAL A 87 19.61 1.44 5.11
N VAL A 88 19.31 2.44 5.95
CA VAL A 88 17.95 3.02 6.06
C VAL A 88 17.53 3.72 4.76
N SER A 89 18.46 4.40 4.09
CA SER A 89 18.23 5.12 2.83
C SER A 89 19.28 4.77 1.79
N VAL A 90 19.01 3.73 0.98
CA VAL A 90 19.88 3.35 -0.15
C VAL A 90 20.02 4.51 -1.15
N ALA A 91 18.97 5.33 -1.29
CA ALA A 91 18.98 6.51 -2.15
C ALA A 91 20.02 7.55 -1.71
N GLU A 92 20.11 7.82 -0.40
CA GLU A 92 21.06 8.78 0.16
C GLU A 92 22.49 8.27 0.04
N GLU A 93 22.73 7.01 0.37
CA GLU A 93 24.05 6.39 0.25
C GLU A 93 24.55 6.40 -1.21
N ALA A 94 23.68 6.03 -2.16
CA ALA A 94 24.01 6.06 -3.58
C ALA A 94 24.28 7.49 -4.08
N SER A 95 23.49 8.46 -3.60
CA SER A 95 23.67 9.87 -3.95
C SER A 95 24.96 10.45 -3.38
N THR A 96 25.32 10.07 -2.16
CA THR A 96 26.57 10.48 -1.51
C THR A 96 27.77 9.93 -2.26
N PHE A 97 27.69 8.67 -2.68
CA PHE A 97 28.75 8.03 -3.46
C PHE A 97 28.92 8.65 -4.87
N LEU A 98 27.82 9.01 -5.54
CA LEU A 98 27.86 9.58 -6.89
C LEU A 98 28.23 11.07 -6.94
N PHE A 99 27.61 11.87 -6.07
CA PHE A 99 27.58 13.32 -6.20
C PHE A 99 28.20 14.05 -5.00
N GLY A 100 28.64 13.32 -3.98
CA GLY A 100 29.14 13.87 -2.73
C GLY A 100 28.03 14.31 -1.77
N THR A 101 28.43 14.68 -0.55
CA THR A 101 27.52 14.96 0.57
C THR A 101 26.58 16.15 0.32
N THR A 102 27.05 17.20 -0.35
CA THR A 102 26.23 18.39 -0.64
C THR A 102 25.05 18.07 -1.55
N ALA A 103 25.30 17.31 -2.62
CA ALA A 103 24.25 16.90 -3.55
C ALA A 103 23.32 15.83 -2.94
N ALA A 104 23.85 14.93 -2.12
CA ALA A 104 23.04 13.99 -1.35
C ALA A 104 22.07 14.70 -0.39
N GLY A 105 22.50 15.80 0.24
CA GLY A 105 21.65 16.64 1.07
C GLY A 105 20.47 17.24 0.27
N LEU A 106 20.72 17.73 -0.94
CA LEU A 106 19.66 18.24 -1.83
C LEU A 106 18.68 17.15 -2.26
N ILE A 107 19.17 15.97 -2.63
CA ILE A 107 18.32 14.82 -3.01
C ILE A 107 17.48 14.37 -1.80
N SER A 108 18.08 14.31 -0.61
CA SER A 108 17.37 13.98 0.63
C SER A 108 16.27 15.00 0.93
N ALA A 109 16.53 16.30 0.72
CA ALA A 109 15.50 17.33 0.85
C ALA A 109 14.34 17.14 -0.14
N MET A 110 14.61 16.75 -1.39
CA MET A 110 13.56 16.43 -2.37
C MET A 110 12.74 15.20 -1.97
N ILE A 111 13.40 14.17 -1.43
CA ILE A 111 12.72 12.97 -0.88
C ILE A 111 11.80 13.38 0.29
N LEU A 112 12.28 14.23 1.20
CA LEU A 112 11.46 14.74 2.31
C LEU A 112 10.24 15.52 1.82
N ILE A 113 10.39 16.38 0.81
CA ILE A 113 9.25 17.09 0.18
C ILE A 113 8.25 16.10 -0.40
N SER A 114 8.72 15.03 -1.05
CA SER A 114 7.86 13.97 -1.59
C SER A 114 7.08 13.24 -0.49
N ILE A 115 7.75 12.87 0.61
CA ILE A 115 7.12 12.22 1.77
C ILE A 115 6.05 13.13 2.40
N LEU A 116 6.34 14.42 2.56
CA LEU A 116 5.37 15.40 3.07
C LEU A 116 4.17 15.55 2.13
N GLY A 117 4.40 15.53 0.82
CA GLY A 117 3.33 15.54 -0.18
C GLY A 117 2.42 14.32 -0.09
N ALA A 118 3.00 13.12 0.03
CA ALA A 118 2.26 11.88 0.20
C ALA A 118 1.48 11.87 1.53
N LEU A 119 2.10 12.31 2.63
CA LEU A 119 1.46 12.44 3.94
C LEU A 119 0.27 13.39 3.90
N ASN A 120 0.40 14.53 3.24
CA ASN A 120 -0.70 15.46 3.04
C ASN A 120 -1.88 14.79 2.29
N GLY A 121 -1.60 14.03 1.23
CA GLY A 121 -2.62 13.23 0.54
C GLY A 121 -3.34 12.23 1.46
N ALA A 122 -2.60 11.53 2.32
CA ALA A 122 -3.17 10.59 3.28
C ALA A 122 -4.06 11.29 4.33
N ILE A 123 -3.69 12.50 4.76
CA ILE A 123 -4.49 13.35 5.67
C ILE A 123 -5.80 13.79 5.00
N PHE A 124 -5.82 14.00 3.69
CA PHE A 124 -7.05 14.36 2.96
C PHE A 124 -8.02 13.18 2.77
N VAL A 125 -7.51 11.97 2.56
CA VAL A 125 -8.33 10.80 2.22
C VAL A 125 -8.86 10.10 3.47
N GLY A 126 -8.01 9.89 4.50
CA GLY A 126 -8.36 9.12 5.69
C GLY A 126 -9.65 9.58 6.40
N PRO A 127 -9.85 10.89 6.65
CA PRO A 127 -11.03 11.40 7.35
C PRO A 127 -12.36 11.15 6.61
N ARG A 128 -12.32 10.97 5.28
CA ARG A 128 -13.51 10.71 4.46
C ARG A 128 -14.15 9.36 4.82
N VAL A 129 -13.36 8.39 5.26
CA VAL A 129 -13.87 7.08 5.70
C VAL A 129 -14.67 7.23 6.99
N TYR A 130 -14.12 7.88 8.02
CA TYR A 130 -14.83 8.09 9.28
C TYR A 130 -16.08 8.98 9.10
N TYR A 131 -16.00 9.96 8.22
CA TYR A 131 -17.13 10.81 7.85
C TYR A 131 -18.27 9.99 7.22
N ALA A 132 -17.97 9.12 6.25
CA ALA A 132 -18.97 8.25 5.62
C ALA A 132 -19.58 7.28 6.65
N MET A 133 -18.76 6.65 7.49
CA MET A 133 -19.25 5.77 8.57
C MET A 133 -20.19 6.50 9.55
N ALA A 134 -19.88 7.74 9.90
CA ALA A 134 -20.73 8.55 10.78
C ALA A 134 -22.06 8.92 10.11
N ARG A 135 -22.08 9.16 8.79
CA ARG A 135 -23.32 9.41 8.03
C ARG A 135 -24.20 8.17 7.93
N ASP A 136 -23.61 6.99 7.86
CA ASP A 136 -24.32 5.71 7.87
C ASP A 136 -24.80 5.30 9.28
N GLY A 137 -24.56 6.11 10.31
CA GLY A 137 -24.91 5.82 11.70
C GLY A 137 -24.03 4.74 12.34
N LEU A 138 -22.91 4.40 11.71
CA LEU A 138 -21.97 3.36 12.16
C LEU A 138 -20.79 3.92 12.98
N PHE A 139 -20.77 5.23 13.21
CA PHE A 139 -19.73 5.92 13.97
C PHE A 139 -20.22 7.21 14.63
N PHE A 140 -19.41 7.80 15.51
CA PHE A 140 -19.76 9.00 16.27
C PHE A 140 -20.29 10.14 15.40
N LYS A 141 -21.50 10.63 15.68
CA LYS A 141 -22.16 11.72 14.94
C LYS A 141 -21.28 12.97 14.78
N LYS A 142 -20.47 13.31 15.81
CA LYS A 142 -19.52 14.44 15.78
C LYS A 142 -18.43 14.30 14.71
N VAL A 143 -18.08 13.08 14.31
CA VAL A 143 -17.08 12.83 13.26
C VAL A 143 -17.67 13.10 11.87
N GLY A 144 -19.00 13.00 11.75
CA GLY A 144 -19.76 13.35 10.55
C GLY A 144 -20.05 14.84 10.39
N THR A 145 -19.66 15.71 11.33
CA THR A 145 -19.92 17.15 11.21
C THR A 145 -18.87 17.83 10.34
N VAL A 146 -19.33 18.59 9.34
CA VAL A 146 -18.48 19.39 8.46
C VAL A 146 -18.41 20.81 9.00
N HIS A 147 -17.22 21.39 9.02
CA HIS A 147 -17.04 22.78 9.45
C HIS A 147 -17.75 23.75 8.48
N PRO A 148 -18.64 24.65 8.94
CA PRO A 148 -19.43 25.51 8.06
C PRO A 148 -18.60 26.40 7.12
N ARG A 149 -17.51 26.97 7.64
CA ARG A 149 -16.59 27.85 6.88
C ARG A 149 -15.60 27.11 5.98
N PHE A 150 -14.97 26.04 6.46
CA PHE A 150 -13.87 25.36 5.77
C PHE A 150 -14.33 24.14 4.96
N GLN A 151 -15.58 23.70 5.12
CA GLN A 151 -16.15 22.55 4.42
C GLN A 151 -15.35 21.25 4.61
N THR A 152 -14.64 21.12 5.74
CA THR A 152 -13.82 19.95 6.09
C THR A 152 -14.34 19.26 7.37
N PRO A 153 -14.19 17.94 7.48
CA PRO A 153 -14.55 17.20 8.70
C PRO A 153 -13.46 17.35 9.77
N GLY A 154 -13.35 18.53 10.38
CA GLY A 154 -12.25 18.88 11.29
C GLY A 154 -12.07 17.94 12.48
N PHE A 155 -13.17 17.43 13.06
CA PHE A 155 -13.09 16.46 14.16
C PHE A 155 -12.56 15.09 13.71
N ALA A 156 -12.88 14.65 12.49
CA ALA A 156 -12.33 13.43 11.91
C ALA A 156 -10.82 13.54 11.67
N VAL A 157 -10.36 14.71 11.19
CA VAL A 157 -8.94 15.02 11.03
C VAL A 157 -8.22 14.97 12.38
N LEU A 158 -8.78 15.60 13.41
CA LEU A 158 -8.19 15.60 14.75
C LEU A 158 -8.10 14.19 15.32
N LEU A 159 -9.16 13.39 15.21
CA LEU A 159 -9.18 12.01 15.68
C LEU A 159 -8.10 11.16 14.99
N GLN A 160 -7.96 11.30 13.67
CA GLN A 160 -6.90 10.66 12.91
C GLN A 160 -5.51 11.12 13.36
N ALA A 161 -5.32 12.43 13.58
CA ALA A 161 -4.04 12.99 14.02
C ALA A 161 -3.65 12.45 15.40
N VAL A 162 -4.57 12.41 16.36
CA VAL A 162 -4.33 11.86 17.70
C VAL A 162 -3.95 10.38 17.61
N TRP A 163 -4.71 9.59 16.84
CA TRP A 163 -4.43 8.17 16.69
C TRP A 163 -3.08 7.91 15.99
N ALA A 164 -2.78 8.65 14.93
CA ALA A 164 -1.50 8.57 14.23
C ALA A 164 -0.33 8.94 15.15
N SER A 165 -0.46 9.97 15.97
CA SER A 165 0.56 10.36 16.96
C SER A 165 0.80 9.28 18.01
N ILE A 166 -0.26 8.64 18.52
CA ILE A 166 -0.12 7.53 19.47
C ILE A 166 0.64 6.37 18.82
N LEU A 167 0.26 5.97 17.60
CA LEU A 167 0.94 4.91 16.86
C LEU A 167 2.40 5.27 16.59
N ALA A 168 2.70 6.49 16.16
CA ALA A 168 4.06 6.94 15.89
C ALA A 168 4.95 6.96 17.15
N LEU A 169 4.38 7.21 18.32
CA LEU A 169 5.12 7.21 19.60
C LEU A 169 5.30 5.80 20.19
N THR A 170 4.45 4.84 19.82
CA THR A 170 4.41 3.50 20.45
C THR A 170 4.93 2.38 19.56
N GLY A 171 4.90 2.54 18.23
CA GLY A 171 5.28 1.52 17.28
C GLY A 171 6.48 1.91 16.43
N THR A 172 7.23 0.91 15.98
CA THR A 172 8.27 1.12 14.96
C THR A 172 7.65 1.22 13.57
N PHE A 173 8.33 1.90 12.63
CA PHE A 173 7.87 2.00 11.23
C PHE A 173 7.52 0.62 10.66
N GLU A 174 8.40 -0.35 10.82
CA GLU A 174 8.22 -1.68 10.25
C GLU A 174 7.02 -2.42 10.88
N GLN A 175 6.78 -2.28 12.18
CA GLN A 175 5.61 -2.88 12.85
C GLN A 175 4.31 -2.23 12.40
N LEU A 176 4.22 -0.90 12.43
CA LEU A 176 3.02 -0.16 12.02
C LEU A 176 2.69 -0.44 10.56
N PHE A 177 3.72 -0.47 9.72
CA PHE A 177 3.60 -0.76 8.31
C PHE A 177 3.14 -2.21 8.07
N THR A 178 3.78 -3.20 8.73
CA THR A 178 3.37 -4.61 8.64
C THR A 178 1.90 -4.79 9.04
N PHE A 179 1.51 -4.16 10.16
CA PHE A 179 0.15 -4.19 10.69
C PHE A 179 -0.87 -3.63 9.68
N ALA A 180 -0.60 -2.45 9.11
CA ALA A 180 -1.48 -1.80 8.14
C ALA A 180 -1.59 -2.62 6.84
N MET A 181 -0.46 -3.10 6.31
CA MET A 181 -0.43 -3.89 5.08
C MET A 181 -1.13 -5.24 5.24
N PHE A 182 -0.98 -5.90 6.38
CA PHE A 182 -1.68 -7.16 6.63
C PHE A 182 -3.21 -6.98 6.50
N ALA A 183 -3.76 -5.96 7.17
CA ALA A 183 -5.17 -5.65 7.07
C ALA A 183 -5.59 -5.26 5.64
N GLY A 184 -4.79 -4.42 4.98
CA GLY A 184 -5.02 -3.99 3.59
C GLY A 184 -5.07 -5.18 2.62
N ILE A 185 -4.06 -6.05 2.65
CA ILE A 185 -3.95 -7.22 1.77
C ILE A 185 -5.12 -8.18 2.01
N LEU A 186 -5.53 -8.40 3.26
CA LEU A 186 -6.70 -9.23 3.56
C LEU A 186 -7.96 -8.68 2.90
N PHE A 187 -8.24 -7.39 3.08
CA PHE A 187 -9.42 -6.77 2.45
C PHE A 187 -9.31 -6.71 0.93
N TRP A 188 -8.12 -6.55 0.35
CA TRP A 188 -7.94 -6.62 -1.10
C TRP A 188 -8.18 -8.02 -1.65
N ALA A 189 -7.74 -9.06 -0.94
CA ALA A 189 -8.01 -10.45 -1.33
C ALA A 189 -9.51 -10.75 -1.28
N LEU A 190 -10.21 -10.30 -0.22
CA LEU A 190 -11.66 -10.43 -0.09
C LEU A 190 -12.41 -9.62 -1.17
N ALA A 191 -11.98 -8.39 -1.44
CA ALA A 191 -12.55 -7.55 -2.49
C ALA A 191 -12.36 -8.19 -3.87
N ALA A 192 -11.17 -8.74 -4.16
CA ALA A 192 -10.93 -9.49 -5.39
C ALA A 192 -11.79 -10.76 -5.47
N ALA A 193 -11.92 -11.52 -4.37
CA ALA A 193 -12.78 -12.70 -4.32
C ALA A 193 -14.26 -12.37 -4.56
N SER A 194 -14.70 -11.18 -4.15
CA SER A 194 -16.08 -10.73 -4.35
C SER A 194 -16.50 -10.71 -5.83
N ILE A 195 -15.57 -10.58 -6.78
CA ILE A 195 -15.87 -10.55 -8.21
C ILE A 195 -16.53 -11.86 -8.68
N PHE A 196 -16.12 -13.00 -8.13
CA PHE A 196 -16.67 -14.32 -8.47
C PHE A 196 -18.11 -14.44 -7.93
N THR A 197 -18.32 -14.02 -6.69
CA THR A 197 -19.63 -14.03 -6.04
C THR A 197 -20.59 -13.06 -6.71
N LEU A 198 -20.17 -11.83 -7.02
CA LEU A 198 -20.99 -10.80 -7.68
C LEU A 198 -21.37 -11.20 -9.10
N ARG A 199 -20.49 -11.87 -9.84
CA ARG A 199 -20.82 -12.38 -11.18
C ARG A 199 -21.87 -13.49 -11.13
N LYS A 200 -21.88 -14.32 -10.08
CA LYS A 200 -22.90 -15.35 -9.88
C LYS A 200 -24.22 -14.78 -9.37
N LYS A 201 -24.17 -13.83 -8.43
CA LYS A 201 -25.37 -13.28 -7.76
C LYS A 201 -26.11 -12.23 -8.61
N TYR A 202 -25.38 -11.43 -9.38
CA TYR A 202 -25.95 -10.37 -10.21
C TYR A 202 -25.40 -10.45 -11.65
N PRO A 203 -25.81 -11.47 -12.43
CA PRO A 203 -25.28 -11.71 -13.77
C PRO A 203 -25.58 -10.56 -14.74
N ASP A 204 -26.76 -9.95 -14.64
CA ASP A 204 -27.31 -9.00 -15.62
C ASP A 204 -26.98 -7.53 -15.36
N LEU A 205 -26.28 -7.22 -14.26
CA LEU A 205 -25.88 -5.84 -13.99
C LEU A 205 -24.99 -5.31 -15.14
N PRO A 206 -25.22 -4.08 -15.63
CA PRO A 206 -24.35 -3.46 -16.62
C PRO A 206 -22.95 -3.30 -16.01
N ARG A 207 -21.94 -3.86 -16.66
CA ARG A 207 -20.53 -3.82 -16.23
C ARG A 207 -19.74 -2.92 -17.18
N PRO A 208 -19.51 -1.64 -16.85
CA PRO A 208 -18.72 -0.72 -17.68
C PRO A 208 -17.30 -1.20 -17.92
N TYR A 209 -16.76 -1.97 -16.96
CA TYR A 209 -15.48 -2.65 -17.08
C TYR A 209 -15.64 -4.13 -16.71
N LYS A 210 -15.01 -5.01 -17.49
CA LYS A 210 -14.88 -6.43 -17.19
C LYS A 210 -13.40 -6.71 -16.96
N ALA A 211 -13.07 -7.31 -15.81
CA ALA A 211 -11.71 -7.72 -15.50
C ALA A 211 -11.14 -8.58 -16.63
N TRP A 212 -10.02 -8.11 -17.20
CA TRP A 212 -9.30 -8.82 -18.23
C TRP A 212 -8.75 -10.15 -17.69
N GLY A 213 -8.76 -11.19 -18.51
CA GLY A 213 -8.28 -12.53 -18.12
C GLY A 213 -9.11 -13.21 -17.02
N TYR A 214 -10.33 -12.76 -16.74
CA TYR A 214 -11.24 -13.47 -15.84
C TYR A 214 -11.58 -14.87 -16.40
N PRO A 215 -11.54 -15.94 -15.59
CA PRO A 215 -11.36 -15.97 -14.14
C PRO A 215 -9.90 -16.03 -13.65
N VAL A 216 -8.95 -16.31 -14.54
CA VAL A 216 -7.56 -16.67 -14.21
C VAL A 216 -6.81 -15.52 -13.52
N VAL A 217 -6.85 -14.30 -14.07
CA VAL A 217 -6.08 -13.17 -13.54
C VAL A 217 -6.51 -12.80 -12.11
N PRO A 218 -7.80 -12.64 -11.79
CA PRO A 218 -8.23 -12.44 -10.40
C PRO A 218 -7.88 -13.60 -9.47
N TRP A 219 -7.90 -14.84 -9.97
CA TRP A 219 -7.50 -16.01 -9.20
C TRP A 219 -6.01 -15.96 -8.82
N ILE A 220 -5.13 -15.69 -9.78
CA ILE A 220 -3.70 -15.53 -9.55
C ILE A 220 -3.45 -14.42 -8.53
N PHE A 221 -4.16 -13.29 -8.64
CA PHE A 221 -4.04 -12.18 -7.70
C PHE A 221 -4.43 -12.60 -6.27
N ILE A 222 -5.55 -13.29 -6.09
CA ILE A 222 -5.97 -13.79 -4.77
C ILE A 222 -4.94 -14.76 -4.21
N VAL A 223 -4.41 -15.68 -5.02
CA VAL A 223 -3.38 -16.63 -4.57
C VAL A 223 -2.12 -15.90 -4.13
N ALA A 224 -1.64 -14.93 -4.92
CA ALA A 224 -0.46 -14.13 -4.58
C ALA A 224 -0.65 -13.38 -3.26
N LEU A 225 -1.77 -12.68 -3.08
CA LEU A 225 -2.09 -12.00 -1.82
C LEU A 225 -2.20 -12.98 -0.65
N SER A 226 -2.79 -14.16 -0.87
CA SER A 226 -2.92 -15.20 0.16
C SER A 226 -1.56 -15.74 0.60
N VAL A 227 -0.63 -15.96 -0.35
CA VAL A 227 0.75 -16.37 -0.05
C VAL A 227 1.46 -15.30 0.79
N ILE A 228 1.30 -14.01 0.44
CA ILE A 228 1.90 -12.90 1.20
C ILE A 228 1.30 -12.82 2.61
N LEU A 229 -0.01 -13.00 2.77
CA LEU A 229 -0.66 -13.04 4.08
C LEU A 229 -0.15 -14.20 4.94
N LEU A 230 -0.05 -15.40 4.37
CA LEU A 230 0.47 -16.57 5.07
C LEU A 230 1.93 -16.37 5.47
N ASN A 231 2.75 -15.81 4.59
CA ASN A 231 4.15 -15.52 4.89
C ASN A 231 4.27 -14.50 6.04
N THR A 232 3.51 -13.40 5.96
CA THR A 232 3.48 -12.38 7.01
C THR A 232 2.99 -12.96 8.34
N LEU A 233 1.98 -13.82 8.33
CA LEU A 233 1.46 -14.49 9.51
C LEU A 233 2.50 -15.40 10.19
N ILE A 234 3.30 -16.12 9.39
CA ILE A 234 4.35 -17.01 9.91
C ILE A 234 5.55 -16.20 10.43
N LYS A 235 5.96 -15.15 9.71
CA LYS A 235 7.16 -14.36 10.04
C LYS A 235 6.91 -13.34 11.15
N ARG A 236 5.70 -12.77 11.23
CA ARG A 236 5.29 -11.69 12.13
C ARG A 236 3.91 -12.01 12.74
N PRO A 237 3.82 -13.06 13.58
CA PRO A 237 2.54 -13.55 14.08
C PRO A 237 1.87 -12.55 15.03
N VAL A 238 2.64 -11.82 15.84
CA VAL A 238 2.08 -10.87 16.82
C VAL A 238 1.39 -9.71 16.10
N GLU A 239 2.06 -9.12 15.12
CA GLU A 239 1.55 -8.00 14.31
C GLU A 239 0.33 -8.43 13.49
N SER A 240 0.41 -9.62 12.87
CA SER A 240 -0.69 -10.18 12.06
C SER A 240 -1.92 -10.49 12.91
N LEU A 241 -1.74 -11.15 14.06
CA LEU A 241 -2.84 -11.47 14.98
C LEU A 241 -3.43 -10.22 15.62
N ALA A 242 -2.62 -9.22 15.95
CA ALA A 242 -3.11 -7.93 16.40
C ALA A 242 -3.98 -7.26 15.32
N GLY A 243 -3.56 -7.32 14.06
CA GLY A 243 -4.34 -6.84 12.91
C GLY A 243 -5.69 -7.54 12.80
N VAL A 244 -5.70 -8.87 12.84
CA VAL A 244 -6.94 -9.67 12.84
C VAL A 244 -7.80 -9.34 14.05
N GLY A 245 -7.21 -9.27 15.24
CA GLY A 245 -7.92 -8.93 16.48
C GLY A 245 -8.62 -7.58 16.38
N LEU A 246 -7.94 -6.56 15.87
CA LEU A 246 -8.52 -5.23 15.67
C LEU A 246 -9.67 -5.24 14.66
N MET A 247 -9.55 -6.02 13.57
CA MET A 247 -10.64 -6.22 12.61
C MET A 247 -11.85 -6.92 13.24
N VAL A 248 -11.61 -7.98 14.04
CA VAL A 248 -12.66 -8.72 14.73
C VAL A 248 -13.36 -7.86 15.78
N ILE A 249 -12.65 -6.97 16.48
CA ILE A 249 -13.23 -5.98 17.40
C ILE A 249 -14.16 -5.00 16.67
N GLY A 250 -13.95 -4.77 15.37
CA GLY A 250 -14.88 -4.00 14.54
C GLY A 250 -16.29 -4.61 14.47
N ILE A 251 -16.43 -5.93 14.61
CA ILE A 251 -17.72 -6.64 14.55
C ILE A 251 -18.64 -6.26 15.74
N PRO A 252 -18.25 -6.42 17.02
CA PRO A 252 -19.09 -6.00 18.13
C PRO A 252 -19.33 -4.49 18.12
N VAL A 253 -18.35 -3.67 17.75
CA VAL A 253 -18.52 -2.20 17.62
C VAL A 253 -19.61 -1.87 16.60
N TYR A 254 -19.60 -2.52 15.43
CA TYR A 254 -20.63 -2.37 14.41
C TYR A 254 -22.03 -2.69 14.95
N TYR A 255 -22.19 -3.81 15.67
CA TYR A 255 -23.50 -4.18 16.24
C TYR A 255 -23.96 -3.25 17.36
N ILE A 256 -23.06 -2.68 18.15
CA ILE A 256 -23.39 -1.68 19.18
C ILE A 256 -23.93 -0.41 18.53
N TRP A 257 -23.29 0.05 17.45
CA TRP A 257 -23.68 1.26 16.74
C TRP A 257 -24.95 1.10 15.93
N LYS A 258 -25.12 -0.04 15.24
CA LYS A 258 -26.35 -0.34 14.49
C LYS A 258 -27.61 -0.41 15.36
N LYS A 259 -27.47 -0.75 16.64
CA LYS A 259 -28.57 -0.82 17.60
C LYS A 259 -28.95 0.53 18.20
N ARG A 260 -28.13 1.58 18.03
CA ARG A 260 -28.38 2.95 18.51
C ARG A 260 -29.01 3.81 17.43
#